data_AF-D9QHB4-F1
#
_entry.id   AF-D9QHB4-F1
#
_cell.length_a   1.000
_cell.length_b   1.000
_cell.length_c   1.000
_cell.angle_alpha   90.00
_cell.angle_beta   90.00
_cell.angle_gamma   90.00
#
_symmetry.space_group_name_H-M   'P 1'
#
loop_
_entity.id
_entity.type
_entity.pdbx_description
1 polymer ?
#
loop_
_entity_poly.entity_id
_entity_poly.type
_entity_poly.pdbx_seq_one_letter_code
_entity_poly.pdbx_strand_id
1 'polypeptide(L)'
;MSGALSLAVLAGCDQVSPPQSLALPTPGASLLFRVRDGAFSQPTLELTLINRAGRLRSYVGDIEPMGPPANLYLTADDWVVLIIGKDIAMFDIDADRKPRAIPAEHRPRAATSSWTYVGLVLPREDGQLGIFSPTDLERYGHHG
;
A
#
# COMPACT_ATOMS: atom_id res chain seq x y z
N MET A 1 -9.48 47.47 7.63
CA MET A 1 -10.32 46.49 6.90
C MET A 1 -9.36 45.52 6.24
N SER A 2 -9.40 44.26 6.67
CA SER A 2 -8.38 43.24 6.42
C SER A 2 -8.32 42.82 4.95
N GLY A 3 -7.11 42.80 4.40
CA GLY A 3 -6.82 42.24 3.09
C GLY A 3 -6.90 40.71 3.13
N ALA A 4 -7.63 40.15 2.16
CA ALA A 4 -7.63 38.72 1.90
C ALA A 4 -6.31 38.36 1.20
N LEU A 5 -5.43 37.66 1.93
CA LEU A 5 -4.27 37.00 1.34
C LEU A 5 -4.78 35.75 0.61
N SER A 6 -4.97 35.85 -0.71
CA SER A 6 -5.18 34.69 -1.56
C SER A 6 -3.87 33.89 -1.60
N LEU A 7 -3.78 32.79 -0.84
CA LEU A 7 -2.75 31.78 -1.04
C LEU A 7 -3.05 31.07 -2.36
N ALA A 8 -2.45 31.55 -3.45
CA ALA A 8 -2.31 30.80 -4.68
C ALA A 8 -1.32 29.65 -4.41
N VAL A 9 -1.84 28.46 -4.10
CA VAL A 9 -1.05 27.23 -4.09
C VAL A 9 -0.73 26.91 -5.55
N LEU A 10 0.53 27.12 -5.94
CA LEU A 10 1.11 26.60 -7.17
C LEU A 10 1.03 25.06 -7.12
N ALA A 11 -0.06 24.51 -7.61
CA ALA A 11 -0.22 23.08 -7.81
C ALA A 11 0.63 22.67 -9.03
N GLY A 12 1.85 22.23 -8.77
CA GLY A 12 2.50 21.29 -9.69
C GLY A 12 1.56 20.11 -9.85
N CYS A 13 1.18 19.81 -11.10
CA CYS A 13 0.31 18.70 -11.44
C CYS A 13 1.08 17.38 -11.32
N ASP A 14 1.48 17.00 -10.10
CA ASP A 14 1.70 15.59 -9.78
C ASP A 14 0.30 15.01 -9.57
N GLN A 15 -0.21 14.22 -10.53
CA GLN A 15 -1.49 13.54 -10.36
C GLN A 15 -1.30 12.42 -9.33
N VAL A 16 -1.55 12.76 -8.07
CA VAL A 16 -1.44 11.84 -6.95
C VAL A 16 -2.82 11.31 -6.63
N SER A 17 -3.01 10.00 -6.76
CA SER A 17 -4.23 9.34 -6.29
C SER A 17 -4.47 9.63 -4.80
N PRO A 18 -5.71 9.88 -4.36
CA PRO A 18 -5.99 10.02 -2.94
C PRO A 18 -5.57 8.73 -2.20
N PRO A 19 -4.96 8.84 -1.00
CA PRO A 19 -4.54 7.66 -0.26
C PRO A 19 -5.75 6.81 0.12
N GLN A 20 -5.68 5.52 -0.18
CA GLN A 20 -6.70 4.53 0.18
C GLN A 20 -6.25 3.79 1.44
N SER A 21 -7.18 3.47 2.34
CA SER A 21 -6.86 2.85 3.63
C SER A 21 -7.39 1.42 3.69
N LEU A 22 -6.56 0.49 4.12
CA LEU A 22 -6.91 -0.88 4.48
C LEU A 22 -6.66 -1.07 5.98
N ALA A 23 -7.70 -1.44 6.73
CA ALA A 23 -7.53 -1.83 8.12
C ALA A 23 -6.87 -3.21 8.18
N LEU A 24 -5.88 -3.37 9.05
CA LEU A 24 -5.21 -4.66 9.26
C LEU A 24 -5.79 -5.34 10.51
N PRO A 25 -5.81 -6.68 10.58
CA PRO A 25 -6.26 -7.40 11.76
C PRO A 25 -5.26 -7.34 12.94
N THR A 26 -4.22 -6.50 12.83
CA THR A 26 -3.32 -6.13 13.94
C THR A 26 -3.91 -4.90 14.67
N PRO A 27 -4.06 -4.91 16.01
CA PRO A 27 -4.76 -3.86 16.75
C PRO A 27 -4.21 -2.44 16.53
N GLY A 28 -5.03 -1.56 15.95
CA GLY A 28 -4.66 -0.17 15.69
C GLY A 28 -3.67 0.01 14.54
N ALA A 29 -3.42 -1.05 13.75
CA ALA A 29 -2.62 -0.96 12.54
C ALA A 29 -3.48 -0.69 11.30
N SER A 30 -2.96 0.14 10.41
CA SER A 30 -3.55 0.35 9.09
C SER A 30 -2.47 0.48 8.03
N LEU A 31 -2.86 0.10 6.82
CA LEU A 31 -2.09 0.30 5.61
C LEU A 31 -2.75 1.42 4.81
N LEU A 32 -2.03 2.51 4.59
CA LEU A 32 -2.39 3.51 3.60
C LEU A 32 -1.62 3.24 2.32
N PHE A 33 -2.34 3.37 1.22
CA PHE A 33 -1.89 3.04 -0.12
C PHE A 33 -2.05 4.24 -1.03
N ARG A 34 -1.01 4.58 -1.78
CA ARG A 34 -1.06 5.67 -2.74
C ARG A 34 -0.23 5.32 -3.96
N VAL A 35 -0.76 5.57 -5.14
CA VAL A 35 0.01 5.55 -6.37
C VAL A 35 0.43 6.98 -6.70
N ARG A 36 1.73 7.15 -6.95
CA ARG A 36 2.30 8.39 -7.45
C ARG A 36 2.74 8.18 -8.89
N ASP A 37 2.46 9.15 -9.73
CA ASP A 37 3.13 9.26 -11.02
C ASP A 37 4.64 9.39 -10.75
N GLY A 38 5.42 8.42 -11.23
CA GLY A 38 6.87 8.47 -11.09
C GLY A 38 7.44 9.60 -11.93
N ALA A 39 8.53 10.20 -11.46
CA ALA A 39 9.28 11.21 -12.22
C ALA A 39 9.85 10.69 -13.56
N PHE A 40 9.84 9.36 -13.78
CA PHE A 40 10.47 8.68 -14.91
C PHE A 40 9.58 7.59 -15.53
N SER A 41 8.32 7.92 -15.85
CA SER A 41 7.41 7.14 -16.72
C SER A 41 6.72 5.88 -16.18
N GLN A 42 7.00 5.44 -14.95
CA GLN A 42 6.26 4.33 -14.32
C GLN A 42 5.66 4.74 -12.96
N PRO A 43 4.39 4.38 -12.66
CA PRO A 43 3.80 4.63 -11.36
C PRO A 43 4.58 3.92 -10.25
N THR A 44 4.95 4.63 -9.19
CA THR A 44 5.56 4.04 -8.01
C THR A 44 4.50 3.83 -6.94
N LEU A 45 4.48 2.63 -6.36
CA LEU A 45 3.62 2.32 -5.23
C LEU A 45 4.21 2.92 -3.96
N GLU A 46 3.46 3.82 -3.34
CA GLU A 46 3.75 4.34 -2.01
C GLU A 46 2.88 3.63 -0.98
N LEU A 47 3.56 3.03 -0.01
CA LEU A 47 2.97 2.29 1.10
C LEU A 47 3.28 3.03 2.39
N THR A 48 2.25 3.39 3.15
CA THR A 48 2.40 3.95 4.49
C THR A 48 1.75 3.03 5.52
N LEU A 49 2.57 2.40 6.34
CA LEU A 49 2.13 1.58 7.46
C LEU A 49 2.03 2.44 8.71
N ILE A 50 0.92 2.32 9.41
CA ILE A 50 0.63 3.06 10.64
C ILE A 50 0.27 2.05 11.71
N ASN A 51 0.79 2.24 12.92
CA ASN A 51 0.34 1.57 14.13
C ASN A 51 0.34 2.56 15.31
N ARG A 52 0.16 2.06 16.54
CA ARG A 52 0.14 2.90 17.75
C ARG A 52 1.49 3.54 18.06
N ALA A 53 2.60 2.89 17.71
CA ALA A 53 3.95 3.35 17.97
C ALA A 53 4.48 4.33 16.91
N GLY A 54 3.88 4.37 15.72
CA GLY A 54 4.21 5.38 14.71
C GLY A 54 3.85 4.99 13.29
N ARG A 55 4.61 5.54 12.33
CA ARG A 55 4.41 5.31 10.89
C ARG A 55 5.71 5.04 10.15
N LEU A 56 5.62 4.22 9.12
CA LEU A 56 6.64 3.99 8.10
C LEU A 56 6.06 4.34 6.74
N ARG A 57 6.79 5.14 5.96
CA ARG A 57 6.49 5.39 4.56
C ARG A 57 7.57 4.69 3.71
N SER A 58 7.16 3.91 2.74
CA SER A 58 8.04 3.14 1.85
C SER A 58 7.55 3.25 0.41
N TYR A 59 8.48 3.10 -0.52
CA TYR A 59 8.21 3.07 -1.96
C TYR A 59 8.57 1.68 -2.45
N VAL A 60 7.61 0.97 -3.03
CA VAL A 60 7.79 -0.45 -3.36
C VAL A 60 7.55 -0.67 -4.84
N GLY A 61 8.65 -0.63 -5.59
CA GLY A 61 8.68 -1.00 -6.99
C GLY A 61 7.93 -0.06 -7.93
N ASP A 62 8.19 -0.27 -9.21
CA ASP A 62 7.41 0.29 -10.29
C ASP A 62 6.25 -0.67 -10.59
N ILE A 63 5.04 -0.14 -10.69
CA ILE A 63 3.86 -0.91 -11.07
C ILE A 63 3.37 -0.43 -12.41
N GLU A 64 3.36 -1.32 -13.38
CA GLU A 64 2.71 -1.08 -14.65
C GLU A 64 1.19 -1.26 -14.48
N PRO A 65 0.34 -0.38 -15.04
CA PRO A 65 -1.11 -0.57 -15.00
C PRO A 65 -1.58 -1.90 -15.62
N MET A 66 -0.85 -2.42 -16.60
CA MET A 66 -1.10 -3.74 -17.19
C MET A 66 -0.16 -4.84 -16.64
N GLY A 67 0.59 -4.51 -15.60
CA GLY A 67 1.57 -5.38 -14.96
C GLY A 67 0.93 -6.39 -14.00
N PRO A 68 1.76 -7.23 -13.36
CA PRO A 68 1.26 -8.21 -12.42
C PRO A 68 0.62 -7.52 -11.20
N PRO A 69 -0.48 -8.09 -10.66
CA PRO A 69 -1.11 -7.59 -9.44
C PRO A 69 -0.12 -7.52 -8.27
N ALA A 70 -0.28 -6.52 -7.40
CA ALA A 70 0.44 -6.47 -6.14
C ALA A 70 -0.41 -7.11 -5.03
N ASN A 71 -0.02 -8.30 -4.57
CA ASN A 71 -0.75 -9.03 -3.54
C ASN A 71 -0.25 -8.68 -2.15
N LEU A 72 -1.17 -8.49 -1.21
CA LEU A 72 -0.90 -8.15 0.19
C LEU A 72 -1.30 -9.31 1.10
N TYR A 73 -0.39 -9.69 1.98
CA TYR A 73 -0.60 -10.70 3.00
C TYR A 73 -0.18 -10.19 4.37
N LEU A 74 -0.74 -10.79 5.41
CA LEU A 74 -0.32 -10.64 6.79
C LEU A 74 0.12 -12.00 7.34
N THR A 75 1.28 -12.05 8.00
CA THR A 75 1.76 -13.24 8.70
C THR A 75 1.24 -13.28 10.14
N ALA A 76 1.34 -14.44 10.79
CA ALA A 76 1.01 -14.59 12.22
C ALA A 76 1.92 -13.78 13.16
N ASP A 77 3.09 -13.35 12.67
CA ASP A 77 4.07 -12.55 13.41
C ASP A 77 3.89 -11.04 13.16
N ASP A 78 2.71 -10.61 12.71
CA ASP A 78 2.39 -9.23 12.33
C ASP A 78 3.36 -8.65 11.29
N TRP A 79 3.67 -9.42 10.24
CA TRP A 79 4.39 -8.89 9.07
C TRP A 79 3.47 -8.67 7.90
N VAL A 80 3.50 -7.47 7.33
CA VAL A 80 2.89 -7.19 6.05
C VAL A 80 3.84 -7.65 4.95
N VAL A 81 3.35 -8.51 4.06
CA VAL A 81 4.07 -9.00 2.89
C VAL A 81 3.40 -8.48 1.63
N LEU A 82 4.19 -7.80 0.79
CA LEU A 82 3.77 -7.29 -0.51
C LEU A 82 4.53 -8.04 -1.59
N ILE A 83 3.80 -8.68 -2.50
CA ILE A 83 4.35 -9.43 -3.63
C ILE A 83 3.94 -8.73 -4.93
N ILE A 84 4.90 -8.27 -5.71
CA ILE A 84 4.70 -7.61 -7.01
C ILE A 84 5.55 -8.36 -8.05
N GLY A 85 4.91 -9.13 -8.92
CA GLY A 85 5.64 -9.98 -9.86
C GLY A 85 6.60 -10.94 -9.15
N LYS A 86 7.91 -10.75 -9.35
CA LYS A 86 8.99 -11.53 -8.69
C LYS A 86 9.53 -10.87 -7.41
N ASP A 87 9.14 -9.62 -7.15
CA ASP A 87 9.67 -8.83 -6.05
C ASP A 87 8.79 -9.02 -4.81
N ILE A 88 9.47 -9.14 -3.67
CA ILE A 88 8.84 -9.28 -2.36
C ILE A 88 9.36 -8.15 -1.48
N ALA A 89 8.45 -7.44 -0.82
CA ALA A 89 8.74 -6.53 0.27
C ALA A 89 8.05 -7.03 1.54
N MET A 90 8.73 -6.91 2.68
CA MET A 90 8.21 -7.34 3.97
C MET A 90 8.40 -6.22 4.98
N PHE A 91 7.42 -6.06 5.86
CA PHE A 91 7.42 -5.01 6.89
C PHE A 91 6.94 -5.58 8.21
N ASP A 92 7.67 -5.29 9.27
CA ASP A 92 7.30 -5.57 10.66
C ASP A 92 6.32 -4.48 11.12
N ILE A 93 5.09 -4.86 11.52
CA ILE A 93 4.03 -3.94 11.98
C ILE A 93 3.56 -4.21 13.42
N ASP A 94 4.39 -4.89 14.21
CA ASP A 94 4.22 -5.07 15.66
C ASP A 94 3.60 -3.83 16.34
N ALA A 95 2.51 -4.02 17.06
CA ALA A 95 1.71 -2.91 17.59
C ALA A 95 2.47 -1.98 18.56
N ASP A 96 3.52 -2.50 19.22
CA ASP A 96 4.27 -1.83 20.27
C ASP A 96 5.60 -1.24 19.76
N ARG A 97 5.95 -1.49 18.50
CA ARG A 97 7.18 -0.99 17.88
C ARG A 97 6.89 -0.21 16.61
N LYS A 98 7.71 0.79 16.31
CA LYS A 98 7.54 1.57 15.07
C LYS A 98 7.66 0.62 13.85
N PRO A 99 6.76 0.73 12.85
CA PRO A 99 6.83 -0.13 11.68
C PRO A 99 8.16 0.04 10.94
N ARG A 100 8.69 -1.05 10.39
CA ARG A 100 9.98 -1.04 9.68
C ARG A 100 10.02 -2.04 8.54
N ALA A 101 10.81 -1.74 7.51
CA ALA A 101 11.11 -2.70 6.46
C ALA A 101 11.98 -3.85 7.00
N ILE A 102 11.72 -5.06 6.54
CA ILE A 102 12.53 -6.25 6.81
C ILE A 102 13.48 -6.44 5.61
N PRO A 103 14.81 -6.24 5.80
CA PRO A 103 15.80 -6.45 4.76
C PRO A 103 15.79 -7.89 4.23
N ALA A 104 16.17 -8.08 2.96
CA ALA A 104 16.09 -9.37 2.27
C ALA A 104 16.82 -10.51 3.02
N GLU A 105 17.98 -10.20 3.58
CA GLU A 105 18.82 -11.09 4.37
C GLU A 105 18.20 -11.54 5.70
N HIS A 106 17.25 -10.76 6.22
CA HIS A 106 16.52 -11.06 7.45
C HIS A 106 15.13 -11.64 7.19
N ARG A 107 14.76 -11.85 5.93
CA ARG A 107 13.44 -12.37 5.60
C ARG A 107 13.34 -13.83 6.06
N PRO A 108 12.35 -14.14 6.88
CA PRO A 108 12.15 -15.50 7.35
C PRO A 108 11.77 -16.38 6.18
N ARG A 109 12.26 -17.61 6.19
CA ARG A 109 11.82 -18.68 5.27
C ARG A 109 10.47 -19.25 5.73
N ALA A 110 9.52 -18.37 6.03
CA ALA A 110 8.22 -18.77 6.54
C ALA A 110 7.46 -19.58 5.47
N ALA A 111 6.76 -20.62 5.89
CA ALA A 111 5.84 -21.33 5.01
C ALA A 111 4.71 -20.36 4.62
N THR A 112 4.56 -20.11 3.33
CA THR A 112 3.53 -19.21 2.79
C THR A 112 2.10 -19.67 3.12
N SER A 113 1.93 -20.92 3.55
CA SER A 113 0.65 -21.52 3.93
C SER A 113 0.04 -20.94 5.22
N SER A 114 0.79 -20.19 6.02
CA SER A 114 0.28 -19.53 7.23
C SER A 114 -0.05 -18.04 7.03
N TRP A 115 0.05 -17.55 5.80
CA TRP A 115 -0.16 -16.13 5.51
C TRP A 115 -1.64 -15.87 5.19
N THR A 116 -2.20 -14.86 5.83
CA THR A 116 -3.56 -14.41 5.59
C THR A 116 -3.55 -13.40 4.44
N TYR A 117 -4.30 -13.67 3.38
CA TYR A 117 -4.51 -12.69 2.31
C TYR A 117 -5.35 -11.52 2.83
N VAL A 118 -4.85 -10.29 2.68
CA VAL A 118 -5.52 -9.08 3.21
C VAL A 118 -5.91 -8.08 2.13
N GLY A 119 -5.42 -8.26 0.90
CA GLY A 119 -5.86 -7.46 -0.21
C GLY A 119 -4.94 -7.50 -1.41
N LEU A 120 -5.24 -6.60 -2.35
CA LEU A 120 -4.62 -6.60 -3.66
C LEU A 120 -4.65 -5.19 -4.27
N VAL A 121 -3.61 -4.87 -5.02
CA VAL A 121 -3.58 -3.68 -5.86
C VAL A 121 -3.85 -4.09 -7.32
N LEU A 122 -4.88 -3.49 -7.90
CA LEU A 122 -5.28 -3.69 -9.30
C LEU A 122 -5.70 -2.37 -9.95
N PRO A 123 -5.72 -2.30 -11.29
CA PRO A 123 -6.41 -1.24 -12.01
C PRO A 123 -7.90 -1.22 -11.69
N ARG A 124 -8.46 -0.03 -11.52
CA ARG A 124 -9.88 0.29 -11.46
C ARG A 124 -10.41 0.55 -12.87
N GLU A 125 -11.72 0.69 -13.01
CA GLU A 125 -12.39 1.03 -14.29
C GLU A 125 -11.90 2.35 -14.92
N ASP A 126 -11.49 3.30 -14.09
CA ASP A 126 -10.93 4.59 -14.52
C ASP A 126 -9.45 4.50 -14.96
N GLY A 127 -8.89 3.27 -15.00
CA GLY A 127 -7.51 2.99 -15.36
C GLY A 127 -6.49 3.30 -14.25
N GLN A 128 -6.94 3.83 -13.11
CA GLN A 128 -6.07 4.11 -11.96
C GLN A 128 -5.90 2.88 -11.09
N LEU A 129 -4.75 2.74 -10.44
CA LEU A 129 -4.54 1.66 -9.48
C LEU A 129 -5.33 1.92 -8.18
N GLY A 130 -5.96 0.87 -7.64
CA GLY A 130 -6.66 0.88 -6.36
C GLY A 130 -6.27 -0.32 -5.50
N ILE A 131 -6.46 -0.18 -4.18
CA ILE A 131 -6.32 -1.28 -3.23
C ILE A 131 -7.71 -1.85 -2.92
N PHE A 132 -7.82 -3.17 -2.95
CA PHE A 132 -9.05 -3.91 -2.73
C PHE A 132 -8.82 -4.90 -1.59
N SER A 133 -9.68 -4.84 -0.56
CA SER A 133 -9.77 -5.91 0.44
C SER A 133 -10.47 -7.14 -0.15
N PRO A 134 -10.37 -8.32 0.49
CA PRO A 134 -11.11 -9.51 0.06
C PRO A 134 -12.61 -9.24 -0.09
N THR A 135 -13.19 -8.49 0.85
CA THR A 135 -14.60 -8.09 0.82
C THR A 135 -14.94 -7.18 -0.37
N ASP A 136 -14.01 -6.30 -0.77
CA ASP A 136 -14.21 -5.44 -1.95
C ASP A 136 -14.21 -6.29 -3.23
N LEU A 137 -13.33 -7.29 -3.31
CA LEU A 137 -13.22 -8.19 -4.47
C LEU A 137 -14.45 -9.09 -4.63
N GLU A 138 -15.01 -9.61 -3.53
CA GLU A 138 -16.27 -10.36 -3.57
C GLU A 138 -17.40 -9.53 -4.19
N ARG A 139 -17.51 -8.24 -3.79
CA ARG A 139 -18.49 -7.32 -4.38
C ARG A 139 -18.19 -7.01 -5.85
N TYR A 140 -16.91 -6.91 -6.20
CA TYR A 140 -16.48 -6.61 -7.56
C TYR A 140 -16.81 -7.76 -8.54
N GLY A 141 -16.65 -9.02 -8.10
CA GLY A 141 -16.92 -10.21 -8.91
C GLY A 141 -18.41 -10.52 -9.16
N HIS A 142 -19.33 -9.91 -8.41
CA HIS A 142 -20.77 -10.10 -8.61
C HIS A 142 -21.39 -9.15 -9.66
N HIS A 143 -20.62 -8.23 -10.22
CA HIS A 143 -21.05 -7.28 -11.24
C HIS A 143 -20.44 -7.52 -12.63
N GLY A 144 -19.72 -8.62 -12.83
CA GLY A 144 -19.10 -9.03 -14.10
C GLY A 144 -19.94 -10.01 -14.92
#